data_AF-A0A512C845-F1
#
_entry.id   AF-A0A512C845-F1
#
_cell.length_a   1.000
_cell.length_b   1.000
_cell.length_c   1.000
_cell.angle_alpha   90.00
_cell.angle_beta   90.00
_cell.angle_gamma   90.00
#
_symmetry.space_group_name_H-M   'P 1'
#
loop_
_entity.id
_entity.type
_entity.pdbx_description
1 polymer ?
#
loop_
_entity_poly.entity_id
_entity_poly.type
_entity_poly.pdbx_seq_one_letter_code
_entity_poly.pdbx_strand_id
1 'polypeptide(L)'
;MVTNSDLAQKILNSSNLEWQLWLEETLASFNCVTGTLHALNSETGLLELKAQVGIPDFLLPKMSTIPVGKGMAGIAAERMEAVQVCNLQTDDSGVVRPGAKDTKVEGAITAPMILEGKLYGTLGIAMKDPYEFNEEEIKALMEIAAALATKVKA
;
A
#
# COMPACT_ATOMS: atom_id res chain seq x y z
N MET A 1 -13.33 16.75 10.26
CA MET A 1 -12.11 15.92 10.19
C MET A 1 -12.58 14.49 10.06
N VAL A 2 -12.34 13.87 8.92
CA VAL A 2 -12.64 12.45 8.68
C VAL A 2 -11.61 11.67 9.49
N THR A 3 -12.04 10.90 10.48
CA THR A 3 -11.14 9.99 11.20
C THR A 3 -10.83 8.81 10.29
N ASN A 4 -9.66 8.17 10.43
CA ASN A 4 -9.27 7.07 9.54
C ASN A 4 -10.26 5.87 9.57
N SER A 5 -11.00 5.70 10.68
CA SER A 5 -12.08 4.71 10.78
C SER A 5 -13.31 5.04 9.92
N ASP A 6 -13.51 6.30 9.52
CA ASP A 6 -14.61 6.71 8.63
C ASP A 6 -14.32 6.33 7.17
N LEU A 7 -13.05 6.38 6.74
CA LEU A 7 -12.65 5.97 5.39
C LEU A 7 -12.86 4.46 5.16
N ALA A 8 -12.48 3.62 6.13
CA ALA A 8 -12.73 2.18 6.03
C ALA A 8 -14.24 1.87 5.90
N GLN A 9 -15.09 2.56 6.66
CA GLN A 9 -16.56 2.40 6.54
C GLN A 9 -17.09 2.89 5.20
N LYS A 10 -16.57 4.01 4.70
CA LYS A 10 -16.94 4.54 3.39
C LYS A 10 -16.60 3.56 2.26
N ILE A 11 -15.41 2.95 2.32
CA ILE A 11 -15.02 1.87 1.41
C ILE A 11 -16.01 0.72 1.53
N LEU A 12 -16.27 0.20 2.72
CA LEU A 12 -17.19 -0.93 2.91
C LEU A 12 -18.59 -0.66 2.30
N ASN A 13 -19.10 0.56 2.45
CA ASN A 13 -20.42 0.96 1.94
C ASN A 13 -20.45 1.30 0.43
N SER A 14 -19.29 1.37 -0.25
CA SER A 14 -19.25 1.68 -1.68
C SER A 14 -19.70 0.49 -2.52
N SER A 15 -20.41 0.76 -3.62
CA SER A 15 -20.80 -0.25 -4.61
C SER A 15 -19.78 -0.43 -5.74
N ASN A 16 -18.82 0.49 -5.88
CA ASN A 16 -17.89 0.53 -7.01
C ASN A 16 -16.42 0.31 -6.59
N LEU A 17 -15.68 -0.33 -7.51
CA LEU A 17 -14.23 -0.57 -7.44
C LEU A 17 -13.45 0.70 -7.86
N GLU A 18 -13.43 1.71 -7.00
CA GLU A 18 -12.76 3.00 -7.25
C GLU A 18 -11.33 3.04 -6.67
N TRP A 19 -10.45 2.16 -7.15
CA TRP A 19 -9.09 2.02 -6.61
C TRP A 19 -8.30 3.33 -6.52
N GLN A 20 -8.41 4.17 -7.54
CA GLN A 20 -7.74 5.46 -7.58
C GLN A 20 -8.26 6.40 -6.48
N LEU A 21 -9.58 6.51 -6.34
CA LEU A 21 -10.22 7.33 -5.32
C LEU A 21 -9.79 6.89 -3.92
N TRP A 22 -9.84 5.58 -3.63
CA TRP A 22 -9.49 5.08 -2.30
C TRP A 22 -8.02 5.28 -1.97
N LEU A 23 -7.13 5.17 -2.95
CA LEU A 23 -5.73 5.49 -2.77
C LEU A 23 -5.55 6.99 -2.46
N GLU A 24 -6.19 7.88 -3.22
CA GLU A 24 -6.11 9.33 -3.00
C GLU A 24 -6.67 9.74 -1.63
N GLU A 25 -7.81 9.18 -1.21
CA GLU A 25 -8.37 9.45 0.12
C GLU A 25 -7.49 8.91 1.25
N THR A 26 -6.88 7.73 1.06
CA THR A 26 -5.89 7.20 2.02
C THR A 26 -4.70 8.15 2.12
N LEU A 27 -4.13 8.58 1.00
CA LEU A 27 -2.99 9.49 1.00
C LEU A 27 -3.32 10.81 1.70
N ALA A 28 -4.49 11.38 1.45
CA ALA A 28 -4.97 12.58 2.13
C ALA A 28 -5.12 12.38 3.65
N SER A 29 -5.68 11.24 4.08
CA SER A 29 -5.85 10.90 5.50
C SER A 29 -4.54 10.77 6.27
N PHE A 30 -3.46 10.37 5.59
CA PHE A 30 -2.14 10.17 6.19
C PHE A 30 -1.14 11.27 5.82
N ASN A 31 -1.55 12.36 5.17
CA ASN A 31 -0.64 13.40 4.64
C ASN A 31 0.52 12.84 3.77
N CYS A 32 0.28 11.71 3.12
CA CYS A 32 1.22 11.08 2.21
C CYS A 32 1.06 11.64 0.80
N VAL A 33 2.15 11.63 0.02
CA VAL A 33 2.16 12.22 -1.35
C VAL A 33 2.36 11.17 -2.44
N THR A 34 2.71 9.95 -2.05
CA THR A 34 3.00 8.86 -2.97
C THR A 34 2.39 7.59 -2.43
N GLY A 35 1.78 6.80 -3.31
CA GLY A 35 1.20 5.53 -2.90
C GLY A 35 0.89 4.63 -4.07
N THR A 36 0.70 3.36 -3.77
CA THR A 36 0.34 2.32 -4.74
C THR A 36 -0.64 1.35 -4.13
N LEU A 37 -1.61 0.92 -4.92
CA LEU A 37 -2.51 -0.17 -4.58
C LEU A 37 -2.30 -1.29 -5.58
N HIS A 38 -2.01 -2.48 -5.07
CA HIS A 38 -1.87 -3.69 -5.87
C HIS A 38 -2.90 -4.72 -5.45
N ALA A 39 -3.52 -5.39 -6.41
CA ALA A 39 -4.38 -6.54 -6.15
C ALA A 39 -3.64 -7.83 -6.51
N LEU A 40 -3.82 -8.88 -5.72
CA LEU A 40 -3.24 -10.20 -6.00
C LEU A 40 -4.03 -10.88 -7.13
N ASN A 41 -3.34 -11.22 -8.21
CA ASN A 41 -3.88 -12.08 -9.25
C ASN A 41 -3.76 -13.55 -8.80
N SER A 42 -4.89 -14.23 -8.65
CA SER A 42 -4.97 -15.62 -8.18
C SER A 42 -4.44 -16.65 -9.18
N GLU A 43 -4.39 -16.32 -10.47
CA GLU A 43 -3.86 -17.20 -11.52
C GLU A 43 -2.34 -17.14 -11.60
N THR A 44 -1.77 -15.93 -11.48
CA THR A 44 -0.33 -15.70 -11.65
C THR A 44 0.44 -15.65 -10.34
N GLY A 45 -0.24 -15.41 -9.22
CA GLY A 45 0.38 -15.18 -7.90
C GLY A 45 1.14 -13.85 -7.80
N LEU A 46 0.88 -12.91 -8.71
CA LEU A 46 1.55 -11.61 -8.76
C LEU A 46 0.64 -10.50 -8.22
N LEU A 47 1.24 -9.53 -7.54
CA LEU A 47 0.59 -8.28 -7.15
C LEU A 47 0.57 -7.35 -8.37
N GLU A 48 -0.60 -7.05 -8.89
CA GLU A 48 -0.83 -6.19 -10.05
C GLU A 48 -1.25 -4.79 -9.64
N LEU A 49 -0.57 -3.78 -10.16
CA LEU A 49 -0.87 -2.37 -9.88
C LEU A 49 -2.27 -2.00 -10.39
N LYS A 50 -3.14 -1.52 -9.49
CA LYS A 50 -4.50 -1.06 -9.82
C LYS A 50 -4.66 0.46 -9.69
N ALA A 51 -3.90 1.09 -8.80
CA ALA A 51 -3.86 2.54 -8.64
C ALA A 51 -2.48 3.01 -8.18
N GLN A 52 -2.13 4.24 -8.54
CA GLN A 52 -0.89 4.88 -8.13
C GLN A 52 -1.05 6.40 -8.04
N VAL A 53 -0.28 7.01 -7.15
CA VAL A 53 -0.15 8.47 -7.05
C VAL A 53 1.31 8.80 -6.81
N GLY A 54 1.83 9.80 -7.51
CA GLY A 54 3.17 10.33 -7.28
C GLY A 54 4.31 9.42 -7.73
N ILE A 55 4.03 8.35 -8.50
CA ILE A 55 5.08 7.46 -9.04
C ILE A 55 5.57 8.00 -10.39
N PRO A 56 6.89 8.23 -10.56
CA PRO A 56 7.48 8.58 -11.85
C PRO A 56 7.19 7.54 -12.95
N ASP A 57 6.87 8.00 -14.16
CA ASP A 57 6.48 7.14 -15.28
C ASP A 57 7.50 6.03 -15.60
N PHE A 58 8.80 6.33 -15.47
CA PHE A 58 9.87 5.36 -15.74
C PHE A 58 9.93 4.21 -14.72
N LEU A 59 9.28 4.36 -13.56
CA LEU A 59 9.18 3.31 -12.53
C LEU A 59 7.94 2.44 -12.68
N LEU A 60 6.90 2.92 -13.38
CA LEU A 60 5.65 2.17 -13.57
C LEU A 60 5.88 0.76 -14.13
N PRO A 61 6.74 0.54 -15.16
CA PRO A 61 7.00 -0.82 -15.66
C PRO A 61 7.59 -1.77 -14.61
N LYS A 62 8.34 -1.25 -13.63
CA LYS A 62 8.96 -2.05 -12.56
C LYS A 62 8.02 -2.32 -11.38
N MET A 63 6.94 -1.55 -11.28
CA MET A 63 5.95 -1.63 -10.20
C MET A 63 4.60 -2.20 -10.66
N SER A 64 4.41 -2.38 -11.97
CA SER A 64 3.20 -2.92 -12.57
C SER A 64 2.86 -4.31 -12.05
N THR A 65 3.87 -5.15 -11.85
CA THR A 65 3.76 -6.49 -11.28
C THR A 65 4.87 -6.75 -10.27
N ILE A 66 4.49 -7.25 -9.09
CA ILE A 66 5.40 -7.49 -7.99
C ILE A 66 5.17 -8.93 -7.48
N PRO A 67 6.18 -9.81 -7.54
CA PRO A 67 6.09 -11.11 -6.89
C PRO A 67 5.98 -10.99 -5.36
N VAL A 68 5.24 -11.89 -4.75
CA VAL A 68 5.23 -12.07 -3.28
C VAL A 68 6.67 -12.37 -2.80
N GLY A 69 7.05 -11.83 -1.64
CA GLY A 69 8.39 -11.90 -1.07
C GLY A 69 9.42 -10.97 -1.71
N LYS A 70 9.04 -10.11 -2.66
CA LYS A 70 9.97 -9.21 -3.37
C LYS A 70 9.60 -7.73 -3.25
N GLY A 71 10.45 -6.95 -2.60
CA GLY A 71 10.19 -5.52 -2.36
C GLY A 71 9.19 -5.29 -1.23
N MET A 72 8.98 -4.05 -0.79
CA MET A 72 8.06 -3.73 0.32
C MET A 72 6.67 -4.35 0.17
N ALA A 73 6.01 -4.18 -1.00
CA ALA A 73 4.71 -4.78 -1.27
C ALA A 73 4.74 -6.31 -1.23
N GLY A 74 5.71 -6.93 -1.91
CA GLY A 74 5.85 -8.38 -1.89
C GLY A 74 6.10 -8.94 -0.49
N ILE A 75 6.89 -8.24 0.34
CA ILE A 75 7.25 -8.69 1.69
C ILE A 75 6.09 -8.47 2.66
N ALA A 76 5.33 -7.38 2.54
CA ALA A 76 4.10 -7.18 3.31
C ALA A 76 3.07 -8.28 2.99
N ALA A 77 2.94 -8.62 1.70
CA ALA A 77 2.12 -9.74 1.25
C ALA A 77 2.59 -11.10 1.82
N GLU A 78 3.89 -11.39 1.79
CA GLU A 78 4.47 -12.64 2.27
C GLU A 78 4.30 -12.81 3.79
N ARG A 79 4.57 -11.74 4.55
CA ARG A 79 4.49 -11.75 6.01
C ARG A 79 3.07 -11.66 6.53
N MET A 80 2.12 -11.21 5.70
CA MET A 80 0.77 -10.85 6.14
C MET A 80 0.76 -9.81 7.26
N GLU A 81 1.78 -8.94 7.27
CA GLU A 81 1.98 -7.89 8.26
C GLU A 81 2.40 -6.58 7.57
N ALA A 82 2.12 -5.45 8.21
CA ALA A 82 2.56 -4.16 7.72
C ALA A 82 4.10 -4.07 7.75
N VAL A 83 4.67 -3.54 6.67
CA VAL A 83 6.12 -3.34 6.53
C VAL A 83 6.36 -1.85 6.35
N GLN A 84 7.09 -1.25 7.29
CA GLN A 84 7.50 0.16 7.22
C GLN A 84 9.00 0.32 7.16
N VAL A 85 9.44 1.43 6.59
CA VAL A 85 10.81 1.91 6.60
C VAL A 85 10.81 3.40 6.95
N CYS A 86 11.63 3.79 7.91
CA CYS A 86 11.75 5.19 8.35
C CYS A 86 12.39 6.07 7.26
N ASN A 87 13.37 5.52 6.52
CA ASN A 87 13.99 6.19 5.39
C ASN A 87 14.37 5.19 4.27
N LEU A 88 13.64 5.23 3.16
CA LEU A 88 13.89 4.43 1.94
C LEU A 88 15.30 4.64 1.37
N GLN A 89 15.89 5.82 1.52
CA GLN A 89 17.20 6.14 0.95
C GLN A 89 18.33 5.45 1.69
N THR A 90 18.20 5.32 3.01
CA THR A 90 19.21 4.74 3.91
C THR A 90 18.85 3.35 4.41
N ASP A 91 17.77 2.75 3.90
CA ASP A 91 17.38 1.41 4.31
C ASP A 91 18.35 0.34 3.75
N ASP A 92 18.88 -0.45 4.68
CA ASP A 92 19.82 -1.54 4.44
C ASP A 92 19.17 -2.91 4.71
N SER A 93 17.87 -2.94 5.03
CA SER A 93 17.15 -4.15 5.46
C SER A 93 16.99 -5.20 4.35
N GLY A 94 17.26 -4.83 3.10
CA GLY A 94 17.05 -5.67 1.91
C GLY A 94 15.59 -5.74 1.45
N VAL A 95 14.68 -5.05 2.14
CA VAL A 95 13.25 -4.99 1.83
C VAL A 95 12.97 -4.03 0.67
N VAL A 96 13.79 -2.99 0.51
CA VAL A 96 13.62 -1.93 -0.49
C VAL A 96 14.25 -2.31 -1.82
N ARG A 97 13.47 -2.30 -2.92
CA ARG A 97 14.02 -2.53 -4.26
C ARG A 97 14.86 -1.32 -4.72
N PRO A 98 15.92 -1.50 -5.51
CA PRO A 98 16.74 -0.38 -6.00
C PRO A 98 15.93 0.75 -6.64
N GLY A 99 14.89 0.42 -7.43
CA GLY A 99 14.03 1.42 -8.07
C GLY A 99 13.07 2.16 -7.14
N ALA A 100 12.93 1.75 -5.88
CA ALA A 100 12.12 2.50 -4.90
C ALA A 100 12.84 3.76 -4.42
N LYS A 101 14.18 3.79 -4.39
CA LYS A 101 14.96 5.00 -4.02
C LYS A 101 14.76 6.14 -5.03
N ASP A 102 14.48 5.80 -6.28
CA ASP A 102 14.25 6.76 -7.37
C ASP A 102 12.97 7.60 -7.20
N THR A 103 12.07 7.22 -6.28
CA THR A 103 10.86 7.98 -5.93
C THR A 103 11.17 9.24 -5.08
N LYS A 104 12.37 9.32 -4.48
CA LYS A 104 12.81 10.40 -3.58
C LYS A 104 11.91 10.62 -2.36
N VAL A 105 11.07 9.65 -2.01
CA VAL A 105 10.40 9.58 -0.70
C VAL A 105 11.31 8.89 0.31
N GLU A 106 11.04 9.14 1.59
CA GLU A 106 11.87 8.65 2.70
C GLU A 106 11.03 7.75 3.62
N GLY A 107 10.03 8.29 4.33
CA GLY A 107 9.12 7.47 5.14
C GLY A 107 8.10 6.70 4.30
N ALA A 108 8.01 5.38 4.47
CA ALA A 108 7.05 4.56 3.74
C ALA A 108 6.52 3.38 4.56
N ILE A 109 5.26 3.04 4.36
CA ILE A 109 4.61 1.87 4.93
C ILE A 109 3.77 1.16 3.88
N THR A 110 3.75 -0.17 3.92
CA THR A 110 2.89 -1.00 3.09
C THR A 110 2.13 -2.00 3.95
N ALA A 111 0.81 -1.96 3.85
CA ALA A 111 -0.12 -2.86 4.54
C ALA A 111 -0.67 -3.92 3.57
N PRO A 112 -0.71 -5.20 3.96
CA PRO A 112 -1.39 -6.23 3.18
C PRO A 112 -2.90 -6.11 3.31
N MET A 113 -3.60 -6.32 2.18
CA MET A 113 -5.05 -6.37 2.11
C MET A 113 -5.51 -7.78 2.47
N ILE A 114 -5.84 -8.01 3.75
CA ILE A 114 -6.20 -9.33 4.27
C ILE A 114 -7.67 -9.37 4.61
N LEU A 115 -8.36 -10.42 4.17
CA LEU A 115 -9.74 -10.70 4.53
C LEU A 115 -9.89 -12.19 4.83
N GLU A 116 -10.45 -12.53 5.99
CA GLU A 116 -10.68 -13.92 6.41
C GLU A 116 -9.41 -14.79 6.35
N GLY A 117 -8.25 -14.21 6.70
CA GLY A 117 -6.94 -14.88 6.67
C GLY A 117 -6.37 -15.11 5.26
N LYS A 118 -6.96 -14.51 4.22
CA LYS A 118 -6.47 -14.60 2.84
C LYS A 118 -5.96 -13.24 2.35
N LEU A 119 -4.86 -13.27 1.61
CA LEU A 119 -4.28 -12.10 0.96
C LEU A 119 -5.03 -11.78 -0.34
N TYR A 120 -5.39 -10.51 -0.53
CA TYR A 120 -6.03 -9.99 -1.73
C TYR A 120 -5.22 -8.90 -2.44
N GLY A 121 -4.13 -8.42 -1.84
CA GLY A 121 -3.36 -7.31 -2.38
C GLY A 121 -2.53 -6.59 -1.32
N THR A 122 -2.07 -5.39 -1.65
CA THR A 122 -1.29 -4.52 -0.76
C THR A 122 -1.59 -3.05 -1.02
N LEU A 123 -1.57 -2.25 0.04
CA LEU A 123 -1.72 -0.80 0.03
C LEU A 123 -0.45 -0.15 0.58
N GLY A 124 0.27 0.58 -0.26
CA GLY A 124 1.48 1.31 0.09
C GLY A 124 1.26 2.82 0.09
N ILE A 125 1.78 3.51 1.10
CA ILE A 125 1.79 4.98 1.21
C ILE A 125 3.18 5.47 1.64
N ALA A 126 3.57 6.66 1.20
CA ALA A 126 4.86 7.24 1.48
C ALA A 126 4.84 8.78 1.55
N MET A 127 5.74 9.31 2.36
CA MET A 127 5.99 10.73 2.61
C MET A 127 7.34 11.17 2.04
N LYS A 128 7.47 12.47 1.75
CA LYS A 128 8.75 13.03 1.25
C LYS A 128 9.86 12.97 2.30
N ASP A 129 9.51 13.21 3.55
CA ASP A 129 10.44 13.29 4.66
C ASP A 129 10.52 11.94 5.42
N PRO A 130 11.60 11.68 6.20
CA PRO A 130 11.64 10.53 7.08
C PRO A 130 10.44 10.51 8.00
N TYR A 131 9.80 9.36 8.11
CA TYR A 131 8.63 9.21 8.96
C TYR A 131 8.52 7.80 9.49
N GLU A 132 8.27 7.68 10.79
CA GLU A 132 7.97 6.42 11.46
C GLU A 132 6.49 6.44 11.83
N PHE A 133 5.73 5.54 11.23
CA PHE A 133 4.30 5.43 11.47
C PHE A 133 4.09 4.81 12.85
N ASN A 134 3.27 5.46 13.68
CA ASN A 134 2.96 4.98 15.02
C ASN A 134 1.91 3.84 14.99
N GLU A 135 1.68 3.19 16.14
CA GLU A 135 0.76 2.05 16.24
C GLU A 135 -0.68 2.38 15.80
N GLU A 136 -1.17 3.59 16.09
CA GLU A 136 -2.52 4.02 15.71
C GLU A 136 -2.63 4.21 14.19
N GLU A 137 -1.60 4.79 13.56
CA GLU A 137 -1.52 4.97 12.11
C GLU A 137 -1.41 3.62 11.39
N ILE A 138 -0.55 2.72 11.88
CA ILE A 138 -0.43 1.36 11.33
C ILE A 138 -1.77 0.64 11.42
N LYS A 139 -2.43 0.70 12.59
CA LYS A 139 -3.74 0.07 12.78
C LYS A 139 -4.78 0.65 11.83
N ALA A 140 -4.82 1.97 11.68
CA ALA A 140 -5.72 2.65 10.76
C ALA A 140 -5.49 2.22 9.30
N LEU A 141 -4.23 2.12 8.87
CA LEU A 141 -3.90 1.68 7.51
C LEU A 141 -4.30 0.22 7.28
N MET A 142 -4.11 -0.64 8.28
CA MET A 142 -4.55 -2.04 8.24
C MET A 142 -6.08 -2.16 8.15
N GLU A 143 -6.84 -1.33 8.86
CA GLU A 143 -8.31 -1.28 8.77
C GLU A 143 -8.77 -0.89 7.35
N ILE A 144 -8.12 0.10 6.74
CA ILE A 144 -8.40 0.52 5.36
C ILE A 144 -8.03 -0.59 4.37
N ALA A 145 -6.87 -1.23 4.53
CA ALA A 145 -6.44 -2.33 3.68
C ALA A 145 -7.39 -3.53 3.76
N ALA A 146 -7.90 -3.85 4.94
CA ALA A 146 -8.91 -4.89 5.13
C ALA A 146 -10.25 -4.53 4.46
N ALA A 147 -10.68 -3.26 4.55
CA ALA A 147 -11.88 -2.80 3.85
C ALA A 147 -11.73 -2.92 2.31
N LEU A 148 -10.56 -2.57 1.76
CA LEU A 148 -10.27 -2.72 0.34
C LEU A 148 -10.26 -4.19 -0.11
N ALA A 149 -9.81 -5.12 0.75
CA ALA A 149 -9.83 -6.55 0.45
C ALA A 149 -11.24 -7.06 0.16
N THR A 150 -12.27 -6.50 0.82
CA THR A 150 -13.67 -6.84 0.54
C THR A 150 -14.11 -6.49 -0.87
N LYS A 151 -13.48 -5.49 -1.49
CA LYS A 151 -13.77 -5.06 -2.86
C LYS A 151 -13.08 -5.94 -3.89
N VAL A 152 -11.87 -6.43 -3.61
CA VAL A 152 -11.20 -7.39 -4.51
C VAL A 152 -11.95 -8.72 -4.57
N LYS A 153 -12.55 -9.15 -3.46
CA LYS A 153 -13.33 -10.41 -3.38
C LYS A 153 -14.67 -10.34 -4.14
N ALA A 154 -15.27 -9.15 -4.23
CA ALA A 154 -16.63 -8.93 -4.74
C ALA A 154 -16.68 -8.95 -6.27
#